data_AF-X1I919-F1
#
_entry.id   AF-X1I919-F1
#
_cell.length_a   1.000
_cell.length_b   1.000
_cell.length_c   1.000
_cell.angle_alpha   90.00
_cell.angle_beta   90.00
_cell.angle_gamma   90.00
#
_symmetry.space_group_name_H-M   'P 1'
#
loop_
_entity.id
_entity.type
_entity.pdbx_description
1 polymer ?
#
loop_
_entity_poly.entity_id
_entity_poly.type
_entity_poly.pdbx_seq_one_letter_code
_entity_poly.pdbx_strand_id
1 'polypeptide(L)'
;MIGGSVLGAAAAFLFHQEFFRERFIFNIQQAAHVLLFAALTWAAYFLGTLITRGVFRQRERYWEVDLVVGWFAFGGAAFILAATGLLYTWVVRVIVLVVLTLSAPTLWRLARGAGDYAESSWRRLSPAVVLLGIAVVPFAASLASGAGHPPFEWDVLVYHLYIPKLFLANHGFVYAPRLAYVSMPLGAEMMFTWAYAWDGIGAAAAVAPLVNAVLVVAVWRLARRYLD
;
A
#
# COMPACT_ATOMS: atom_id res chain seq x y z
N MET A 1 -10.66 -56.14 13.18
CA MET A 1 -9.86 -55.00 12.65
C MET A 1 -10.77 -53.80 12.37
N ILE A 2 -11.31 -53.14 13.41
CA ILE A 2 -12.16 -51.92 13.28
C ILE A 2 -11.77 -50.90 14.38
N GLY A 3 -10.50 -50.88 14.79
CA GLY A 3 -10.00 -50.00 15.86
C GLY A 3 -9.42 -48.67 15.37
N GLY A 4 -9.26 -48.48 14.06
CA GLY A 4 -8.58 -47.32 13.48
C GLY A 4 -9.48 -46.12 13.12
N SER A 5 -10.80 -46.21 13.26
CA SER A 5 -11.73 -45.24 12.65
C SER A 5 -12.02 -44.00 13.50
N VAL A 6 -12.06 -44.10 14.82
CA VAL A 6 -12.45 -42.96 15.68
C VAL A 6 -11.29 -42.00 15.94
N LEU A 7 -10.10 -42.52 16.27
CA LEU A 7 -8.91 -41.68 16.48
C LEU A 7 -8.46 -40.98 15.19
N GLY A 8 -8.56 -41.66 14.04
CA GLY A 8 -8.29 -41.07 12.74
C GLY A 8 -9.27 -39.95 12.37
N ALA A 9 -10.57 -40.15 12.62
CA ALA A 9 -11.59 -39.12 12.37
C ALA A 9 -11.42 -37.89 13.28
N ALA A 10 -11.12 -38.11 14.57
CA ALA A 10 -10.87 -37.02 15.51
C ALA A 10 -9.61 -36.21 15.13
N ALA A 11 -8.52 -36.88 14.75
CA ALA A 11 -7.30 -36.21 14.29
C ALA A 11 -7.53 -35.41 12.99
N ALA A 12 -8.26 -35.98 12.02
CA ALA A 12 -8.61 -35.29 10.78
C ALA A 12 -9.51 -34.05 11.04
N PHE A 13 -10.46 -34.16 11.96
CA PHE A 13 -11.31 -33.03 12.35
C PHE A 13 -10.53 -31.92 13.05
N LEU A 14 -9.62 -32.26 13.97
CA LEU A 14 -8.75 -31.27 14.64
C LEU A 14 -7.82 -30.58 13.64
N PHE A 15 -7.16 -31.35 12.76
CA PHE A 15 -6.33 -30.79 11.69
C PHE A 15 -7.12 -29.85 10.77
N HIS A 16 -8.36 -30.22 10.42
CA HIS A 16 -9.24 -29.38 9.64
C HIS A 16 -9.59 -28.08 10.39
N GLN A 17 -9.93 -28.15 11.68
CA GLN A 17 -10.22 -26.98 12.50
C GLN A 17 -9.01 -26.03 12.59
N GLU A 18 -7.80 -26.55 12.81
CA GLU A 18 -6.56 -25.77 12.82
C GLU A 18 -6.30 -25.10 11.48
N PHE A 19 -6.41 -25.86 10.37
CA PHE A 19 -6.27 -25.33 9.02
C PHE A 19 -7.27 -24.20 8.72
N PHE A 20 -8.54 -24.37 9.09
CA PHE A 20 -9.57 -23.34 8.91
C PHE A 20 -9.29 -22.10 9.74
N ARG A 21 -8.85 -22.26 11.00
CA ARG A 21 -8.49 -21.15 11.88
C ARG A 21 -7.31 -20.36 11.33
N GLU A 22 -6.24 -21.04 10.89
CA GLU A 22 -5.08 -20.40 10.29
C GLU A 22 -5.45 -19.64 9.02
N ARG A 23 -6.23 -20.27 8.13
CA ARG A 23 -6.69 -19.64 6.89
C ARG A 23 -7.61 -18.44 7.14
N PHE A 24 -8.46 -18.51 8.17
CA PHE A 24 -9.32 -17.41 8.55
C PHE A 24 -8.52 -16.20 9.08
N ILE A 25 -7.56 -16.44 9.99
CA ILE A 25 -6.67 -15.39 10.52
C ILE A 25 -5.87 -14.77 9.38
N PHE A 26 -5.32 -15.61 8.50
CA PHE A 26 -4.60 -15.16 7.31
C PHE A 26 -5.46 -14.24 6.44
N ASN A 27 -6.71 -14.63 6.12
CA ASN A 27 -7.61 -13.82 5.32
C ASN A 27 -7.95 -12.47 5.99
N ILE A 28 -8.11 -12.43 7.31
CA ILE A 28 -8.33 -11.19 8.06
C ILE A 28 -7.12 -10.27 7.97
N GLN A 29 -5.91 -10.81 8.16
CA GLN A 29 -4.68 -10.03 8.06
C GLN A 29 -4.53 -9.41 6.67
N GLN A 30 -4.80 -10.20 5.62
CA GLN A 30 -4.77 -9.70 4.26
C GLN A 30 -5.81 -8.60 4.02
N ALA A 31 -7.06 -8.79 4.49
CA ALA A 31 -8.07 -7.75 4.39
C ALA A 31 -7.65 -6.46 5.12
N ALA A 32 -7.01 -6.58 6.28
CA ALA A 32 -6.46 -5.43 7.00
C ALA A 32 -5.34 -4.74 6.21
N HIS A 33 -4.48 -5.50 5.53
CA HIS A 33 -3.47 -4.95 4.62
C HIS A 33 -4.12 -4.16 3.48
N VAL A 34 -5.16 -4.70 2.81
CA VAL A 34 -5.92 -3.95 1.77
C VAL A 34 -6.33 -2.58 2.27
N LEU A 35 -6.99 -2.56 3.43
CA LEU A 35 -7.58 -1.35 3.99
C LEU A 35 -6.49 -0.35 4.35
N LEU A 36 -5.39 -0.82 4.93
CA LEU A 36 -4.22 -0.01 5.21
C LEU A 36 -3.65 0.59 3.91
N PHE A 37 -3.48 -0.20 2.86
CA PHE A 37 -2.96 0.30 1.59
C PHE A 37 -3.89 1.28 0.90
N ALA A 38 -5.18 1.00 0.86
CA ALA A 38 -6.18 1.93 0.35
C ALA A 38 -6.12 3.25 1.11
N ALA A 39 -5.95 3.20 2.43
CA ALA A 39 -5.76 4.38 3.27
C ALA A 39 -4.47 5.13 2.93
N LEU A 40 -3.32 4.44 2.81
CA LEU A 40 -2.05 5.07 2.44
C LEU A 40 -2.10 5.69 1.04
N THR A 41 -2.72 5.02 0.08
CA THR A 41 -2.92 5.51 -1.29
C THR A 41 -3.79 6.76 -1.30
N TRP A 42 -4.87 6.73 -0.54
CA TRP A 42 -5.76 7.89 -0.38
C TRP A 42 -5.05 9.07 0.28
N ALA A 43 -4.26 8.80 1.32
CA ALA A 43 -3.46 9.81 2.01
C ALA A 43 -2.41 10.43 1.07
N ALA A 44 -1.74 9.61 0.26
CA ALA A 44 -0.81 10.06 -0.78
C ALA A 44 -1.53 10.94 -1.80
N TYR A 45 -2.61 10.45 -2.40
CA TYR A 45 -3.43 11.23 -3.34
C TYR A 45 -3.86 12.58 -2.76
N PHE A 46 -4.39 12.60 -1.54
CA PHE A 46 -4.83 13.84 -0.90
C PHE A 46 -3.67 14.82 -0.70
N LEU A 47 -2.52 14.35 -0.20
CA LEU A 47 -1.34 15.18 -0.01
C LEU A 47 -0.85 15.75 -1.34
N GLY A 48 -0.79 14.93 -2.37
CA GLY A 48 -0.44 15.36 -3.71
C GLY A 48 -1.41 16.38 -4.28
N THR A 49 -2.72 16.19 -4.11
CA THR A 49 -3.74 17.19 -4.47
C THR A 49 -3.51 18.53 -3.75
N LEU A 50 -3.06 18.55 -2.50
CA LEU A 50 -2.72 19.80 -1.80
C LEU A 50 -1.50 20.48 -2.43
N ILE A 51 -0.46 19.71 -2.74
CA ILE A 51 0.78 20.21 -3.34
C ILE A 51 0.52 20.75 -4.76
N THR A 52 -0.12 19.95 -5.61
CA THR A 52 -0.39 20.33 -7.00
C THR A 52 -1.36 21.51 -7.08
N ARG A 53 -2.30 21.65 -6.14
CA ARG A 53 -3.16 22.85 -6.00
C ARG A 53 -2.38 24.12 -5.74
N GLY A 54 -1.36 24.04 -4.90
CA GLY A 54 -0.50 25.18 -4.57
C GLY A 54 0.36 25.61 -5.74
N VAL A 55 0.87 24.64 -6.51
CA VAL A 55 1.83 24.86 -7.61
C VAL A 55 1.13 25.17 -8.94
N PHE A 56 0.12 24.38 -9.32
CA PHE A 56 -0.56 24.46 -10.61
C PHE A 56 -1.94 25.11 -10.45
N ARG A 57 -1.99 26.45 -10.46
CA ARG A 57 -3.22 27.23 -10.24
C ARG A 57 -4.31 27.08 -11.31
N GLN A 58 -4.03 26.59 -12.52
CA GLN A 58 -4.92 26.74 -13.70
C GLN A 58 -4.95 25.57 -14.70
N ARG A 59 -4.26 24.44 -14.48
CA ARG A 59 -4.23 23.34 -15.47
C ARG A 59 -5.23 22.23 -15.16
N GLU A 60 -5.69 21.57 -16.22
CA GLU A 60 -6.39 20.29 -16.18
C GLU A 60 -5.77 19.39 -15.11
N ARG A 61 -6.58 18.97 -14.13
CA ARG A 61 -6.09 18.13 -13.06
C ARG A 61 -6.11 16.67 -13.46
N TYR A 62 -4.97 16.03 -13.27
CA TYR A 62 -4.79 14.60 -13.43
C TYR A 62 -4.59 14.02 -12.03
N TRP A 63 -5.54 13.21 -11.57
CA TRP A 63 -5.45 12.60 -10.24
C TRP A 63 -4.25 11.66 -10.13
N GLU A 64 -3.74 11.17 -11.26
CA GLU A 64 -2.52 10.37 -11.40
C GLU A 64 -1.29 11.19 -10.99
N VAL A 65 -1.23 12.45 -11.44
CA VAL A 65 -0.15 13.37 -11.07
C VAL A 65 -0.23 13.68 -9.59
N ASP A 66 -1.44 13.94 -9.07
CA ASP A 66 -1.65 14.12 -7.63
C ASP A 66 -1.16 12.88 -6.86
N LEU A 67 -1.55 11.68 -7.26
CA LEU A 67 -1.15 10.44 -6.59
C LEU A 67 0.38 10.24 -6.61
N VAL A 68 1.02 10.42 -7.76
CA VAL A 68 2.48 10.28 -7.91
C VAL A 68 3.21 11.32 -7.05
N VAL A 69 2.82 12.60 -7.14
CA VAL A 69 3.39 13.67 -6.30
C VAL A 69 3.20 13.36 -4.82
N GLY A 70 2.05 12.82 -4.44
CA GLY A 70 1.74 12.35 -3.10
C GLY A 70 2.70 11.28 -2.57
N TRP A 71 2.94 10.24 -3.37
CA TRP A 71 3.89 9.18 -3.01
C TRP A 71 5.32 9.69 -2.91
N PHE A 72 5.74 10.58 -3.82
CA PHE A 72 7.03 11.25 -3.72
C PHE A 72 7.12 12.13 -2.47
N ALA A 73 6.05 12.82 -2.09
CA ALA A 73 6.01 13.59 -0.85
C ALA A 73 6.13 12.70 0.39
N PHE A 74 5.50 11.52 0.41
CA PHE A 74 5.70 10.54 1.46
C PHE A 74 7.13 9.99 1.50
N GLY A 75 7.71 9.63 0.36
CA GLY A 75 9.11 9.21 0.27
C GLY A 75 10.07 10.28 0.80
N GLY A 76 9.87 11.54 0.39
CA GLY A 76 10.63 12.69 0.88
C GLY A 76 10.45 12.95 2.38
N ALA A 77 9.22 12.82 2.89
CA ALA A 77 8.96 12.98 4.32
C ALA A 77 9.65 11.88 5.15
N ALA A 78 9.59 10.62 4.73
CA ALA A 78 10.32 9.53 5.39
C ALA A 78 11.83 9.73 5.33
N PHE A 79 12.36 10.21 4.20
CA PHE A 79 13.77 10.59 4.08
C PHE A 79 14.16 11.68 5.10
N ILE A 80 13.37 12.75 5.22
CA ILE A 80 13.62 13.84 6.16
C ILE A 80 13.56 13.35 7.60
N LEU A 81 12.58 12.51 7.95
CA LEU A 81 12.49 11.89 9.27
C LEU A 81 13.72 11.03 9.55
N ALA A 82 14.18 10.25 8.57
CA ALA A 82 15.37 9.42 8.74
C ALA A 82 16.65 10.24 8.90
N ALA A 83 16.79 11.32 8.11
CA ALA A 83 17.92 12.25 8.18
C ALA A 83 17.99 13.00 9.51
N THR A 84 16.84 13.23 10.15
CA THR A 84 16.73 13.96 11.42
C THR A 84 16.70 13.06 12.65
N GLY A 85 16.77 11.73 12.49
CA GLY A 85 16.69 10.79 13.61
C GLY A 85 15.28 10.70 14.23
N LEU A 86 14.24 11.06 13.47
CA LEU A 86 12.84 11.10 13.90
C LEU A 86 11.99 9.99 13.25
N LEU A 87 12.60 8.98 12.63
CA LEU A 87 11.89 7.89 11.97
C LEU A 87 11.40 6.82 12.96
N TYR A 88 10.63 7.25 13.95
CA TYR A 88 9.98 6.36 14.90
C TYR A 88 8.69 5.80 14.31
N THR A 89 8.41 4.53 14.57
CA THR A 89 7.18 3.85 14.12
C THR A 89 5.91 4.62 14.49
N TRP A 90 5.84 5.18 15.71
CA TRP A 90 4.68 5.94 16.16
C TRP A 90 4.54 7.30 15.43
N VAL A 91 5.66 7.97 15.10
CA VAL A 91 5.66 9.23 14.34
C VAL A 91 5.08 8.99 12.95
N VAL A 92 5.56 7.94 12.27
CA VAL A 92 5.06 7.53 10.95
C VAL A 92 3.54 7.27 10.99
N ARG A 93 3.07 6.49 11.98
CA ARG A 93 1.64 6.21 12.14
C ARG A 93 0.81 7.47 12.42
N VAL A 94 1.29 8.35 13.30
CA VAL A 94 0.60 9.62 13.62
C VAL A 94 0.48 10.51 12.39
N ILE A 95 1.54 10.64 11.59
CA ILE A 95 1.50 11.43 10.34
C ILE A 95 0.42 10.88 9.41
N VAL A 96 0.39 9.57 9.19
CA VAL A 96 -0.63 8.92 8.33
C VAL A 96 -2.04 9.19 8.86
N LEU A 97 -2.25 9.00 10.18
CA LEU A 97 -3.55 9.24 10.81
C LEU A 97 -4.00 10.71 10.71
N VAL A 98 -3.08 11.66 10.86
CA VAL A 98 -3.35 13.09 10.67
C VAL A 98 -3.76 13.37 9.23
N VAL A 99 -3.01 12.89 8.23
CA VAL A 99 -3.35 13.08 6.81
C VAL A 99 -4.72 12.47 6.49
N LEU A 100 -5.00 11.26 6.98
CA LEU A 100 -6.30 10.61 6.81
C LEU A 100 -7.43 11.41 7.43
N THR A 101 -7.25 11.92 8.66
CA THR A 101 -8.23 12.74 9.36
C THR A 101 -8.54 14.02 8.60
N LEU A 102 -7.49 14.72 8.13
CA LEU A 102 -7.64 15.94 7.33
C LEU A 102 -8.31 15.68 5.97
N SER A 103 -8.13 14.48 5.42
CA SER A 103 -8.74 14.09 4.14
C SER A 103 -10.20 13.61 4.28
N ALA A 104 -10.66 13.31 5.49
CA ALA A 104 -11.97 12.69 5.75
C ALA A 104 -13.16 13.48 5.16
N PRO A 105 -13.23 14.82 5.23
CA PRO A 105 -14.33 15.57 4.61
C PRO A 105 -14.37 15.44 3.08
N THR A 106 -13.21 15.25 2.44
CA THR A 106 -13.14 15.03 0.98
C THR A 106 -13.59 13.62 0.64
N LEU A 107 -13.13 12.62 1.40
CA LEU A 107 -13.57 11.24 1.23
C LEU A 107 -15.08 11.09 1.45
N TRP A 108 -15.61 11.75 2.47
CA TRP A 108 -17.04 11.75 2.80
C TRP A 108 -17.90 12.37 1.68
N ARG A 109 -17.45 13.49 1.09
CA ARG A 109 -18.12 14.10 -0.07
C ARG A 109 -18.12 13.18 -1.29
N LEU A 110 -17.00 12.51 -1.55
CA LEU A 110 -16.90 11.53 -2.64
C LEU A 110 -17.83 10.34 -2.39
N ALA A 111 -17.87 9.82 -1.16
CA ALA A 111 -18.73 8.70 -0.80
C ALA A 111 -20.22 9.03 -0.97
N ARG A 112 -20.65 10.22 -0.54
CA ARG A 112 -22.04 10.69 -0.75
C ARG A 112 -22.36 10.93 -2.22
N GLY A 113 -21.43 11.54 -2.96
CA GLY A 113 -21.64 11.85 -4.38
C GLY A 113 -21.57 10.62 -5.30
N ALA A 114 -20.92 9.53 -4.87
CA ALA A 114 -20.81 8.31 -5.67
C ALA A 114 -22.16 7.68 -6.02
N GLY A 115 -23.20 7.90 -5.21
CA GLY A 115 -24.57 7.46 -5.52
C GLY A 115 -25.13 8.07 -6.80
N ASP A 116 -24.79 9.33 -7.09
CA ASP A 116 -25.26 10.04 -8.28
C ASP A 116 -24.46 9.65 -9.55
N TYR A 117 -23.25 9.12 -9.40
CA TYR A 117 -22.40 8.70 -10.52
C TYR A 117 -22.71 7.28 -11.02
N ALA A 118 -23.41 6.46 -10.24
CA ALA A 118 -23.73 5.08 -10.59
C ALA A 118 -24.63 4.96 -11.84
N GLU A 119 -25.42 6.00 -12.15
CA GLU A 119 -26.19 6.08 -13.41
C GLU A 119 -25.38 6.58 -14.61
N SER A 120 -24.21 7.19 -14.39
CA SER A 120 -23.39 7.73 -15.46
C SER A 120 -22.48 6.66 -16.05
N SER A 121 -22.50 6.51 -17.38
CA SER A 121 -21.71 5.54 -18.13
C SER A 121 -20.25 5.46 -17.62
N TRP A 122 -19.72 4.24 -17.49
CA TRP A 122 -18.32 3.85 -17.18
C TRP A 122 -17.20 4.69 -17.82
N ARG A 123 -17.51 5.55 -18.80
CA ARG A 123 -16.62 6.59 -19.33
C ARG A 123 -16.33 7.72 -18.33
N ARG A 124 -17.08 7.85 -17.23
CA ARG A 124 -16.91 8.89 -16.19
C ARG A 124 -16.65 8.30 -14.79
N LEU A 125 -15.86 7.23 -14.69
CA LEU A 125 -15.46 6.71 -13.38
C LEU A 125 -14.83 7.82 -12.56
N SER A 126 -15.37 8.07 -11.37
CA SER A 126 -14.81 9.05 -10.46
C SER A 126 -13.39 8.60 -10.05
N PRO A 127 -12.47 9.53 -9.77
CA PRO A 127 -11.13 9.19 -9.30
C PRO A 127 -11.15 8.22 -8.12
N ALA A 128 -12.15 8.30 -7.24
CA ALA A 128 -12.33 7.38 -6.12
C ALA A 128 -12.56 5.94 -6.56
N VAL A 129 -13.37 5.70 -7.60
CA VAL A 129 -13.64 4.36 -8.12
C VAL A 129 -12.42 3.80 -8.83
N VAL A 130 -11.67 4.64 -9.55
CA VAL A 130 -10.41 4.23 -10.18
C VAL A 130 -9.35 3.91 -9.14
N LEU A 131 -9.19 4.75 -8.11
CA LEU A 131 -8.28 4.51 -6.99
C LEU A 131 -8.66 3.25 -6.21
N LEU A 132 -9.96 3.02 -6.00
CA LEU A 132 -10.45 1.79 -5.36
C LEU A 132 -10.17 0.57 -6.26
N GLY A 133 -10.40 0.65 -7.56
CA GLY A 133 -10.05 -0.40 -8.51
C GLY A 133 -8.56 -0.70 -8.54
N ILE A 134 -7.71 0.34 -8.53
CA ILE A 134 -6.25 0.23 -8.46
C ILE A 134 -5.79 -0.34 -7.13
N ALA A 135 -6.46 -0.05 -6.02
CA ALA A 135 -6.09 -0.62 -4.73
C ALA A 135 -6.56 -2.08 -4.62
N VAL A 136 -7.77 -2.37 -5.08
CA VAL A 136 -8.45 -3.66 -4.86
C VAL A 136 -8.03 -4.70 -5.89
N VAL A 137 -7.90 -4.38 -7.18
CA VAL A 137 -7.63 -5.38 -8.22
C VAL A 137 -6.23 -6.00 -8.09
N PRO A 138 -5.13 -5.25 -7.92
CA PRO A 138 -3.80 -5.82 -7.78
C PRO A 138 -3.64 -6.53 -6.45
N PHE A 139 -4.31 -6.04 -5.40
CA PHE A 139 -4.32 -6.73 -4.13
C PHE A 139 -5.10 -8.04 -4.24
N ALA A 140 -6.28 -8.05 -4.85
CA ALA A 140 -7.05 -9.27 -5.11
C ALA A 140 -6.30 -10.22 -6.04
N ALA A 141 -5.56 -9.71 -7.02
CA ALA A 141 -4.66 -10.49 -7.86
C ALA A 141 -3.51 -11.08 -7.04
N SER A 142 -2.92 -10.32 -6.13
CA SER A 142 -1.87 -10.81 -5.22
C SER A 142 -2.42 -11.88 -4.28
N LEU A 143 -3.61 -11.67 -3.70
CA LEU A 143 -4.32 -12.67 -2.89
C LEU A 143 -4.57 -13.96 -3.67
N ALA A 144 -5.05 -13.82 -4.91
CA ALA A 144 -5.35 -14.94 -5.80
C ALA A 144 -4.09 -15.66 -6.28
N SER A 145 -2.98 -14.94 -6.47
CA SER A 145 -1.68 -15.51 -6.89
C SER A 145 -0.86 -16.07 -5.73
N GLY A 146 -1.38 -16.01 -4.50
CA GLY A 146 -0.73 -16.58 -3.33
C GLY A 146 0.14 -15.61 -2.53
N ALA A 147 -0.26 -14.35 -2.35
CA ALA A 147 0.38 -13.37 -1.45
C ALA A 147 0.39 -13.76 0.05
N GLY A 148 0.01 -15.00 0.38
CA GLY A 148 0.39 -15.63 1.64
C GLY A 148 1.77 -16.27 1.63
N HIS A 149 2.39 -16.37 0.46
CA HIS A 149 3.77 -16.78 0.35
C HIS A 149 4.67 -15.61 0.72
N PRO A 150 5.69 -15.86 1.57
CA PRO A 150 6.71 -14.87 1.83
C PRO A 150 7.26 -14.34 0.49
N PRO A 151 7.56 -13.03 0.38
CA PRO A 151 8.26 -12.51 -0.78
C PRO A 151 9.52 -13.35 -1.00
N PHE A 152 9.74 -13.81 -2.23
CA PHE A 152 10.84 -14.70 -2.58
C PHE A 152 11.83 -14.03 -3.53
N GLU A 153 11.46 -12.86 -4.06
CA GLU A 153 12.30 -12.03 -4.89
C GLU A 153 13.47 -11.49 -4.05
N TRP A 154 14.68 -11.79 -4.50
CA TRP A 154 15.89 -11.51 -3.75
C TRP A 154 16.07 -10.02 -3.46
N ASP A 155 15.79 -9.17 -4.44
CA ASP A 155 15.85 -7.71 -4.33
C ASP A 155 14.83 -7.15 -3.32
N VAL A 156 13.60 -7.67 -3.34
CA VAL A 156 12.55 -7.32 -2.39
C VAL A 156 12.99 -7.63 -0.96
N LEU A 157 13.53 -8.83 -0.75
CA LEU A 157 14.01 -9.27 0.56
C LEU A 157 15.24 -8.49 1.04
N VAL A 158 16.22 -8.27 0.15
CA VAL A 158 17.53 -7.74 0.52
C VAL A 158 17.51 -6.24 0.78
N TYR A 159 16.71 -5.47 0.03
CA TYR A 159 16.75 -4.01 0.21
C TYR A 159 15.39 -3.33 0.29
N HIS A 160 14.36 -3.75 -0.46
CA HIS A 160 13.05 -3.08 -0.35
C HIS A 160 12.35 -3.33 1.00
N LEU A 161 12.59 -4.47 1.65
CA LEU A 161 12.02 -4.79 2.97
C LEU A 161 13.02 -4.61 4.11
N TYR A 162 14.28 -4.97 3.89
CA TYR A 162 15.29 -4.94 4.94
C TYR A 162 15.76 -3.52 5.27
N ILE A 163 15.92 -2.63 4.29
CA ILE A 163 16.36 -1.24 4.55
C ILE A 163 15.32 -0.47 5.38
N PRO A 164 14.01 -0.48 5.04
CA PRO A 164 13.00 0.19 5.87
C PRO A 164 12.97 -0.33 7.30
N LYS A 165 13.07 -1.67 7.46
CA LYS A 165 13.17 -2.30 8.78
C LYS A 165 14.37 -1.75 9.56
N LEU A 166 15.53 -1.73 8.91
CA LEU A 166 16.80 -1.30 9.50
C LEU A 166 16.72 0.17 9.94
N PHE A 167 16.17 1.07 9.11
CA PHE A 167 16.05 2.48 9.46
C PHE A 167 15.00 2.75 10.54
N LEU A 168 13.85 2.07 10.52
CA LEU A 168 12.85 2.18 11.59
C LEU A 168 13.43 1.73 12.94
N ALA A 169 14.20 0.64 12.95
CA ALA A 169 14.84 0.11 14.15
C ALA A 169 15.92 1.04 14.74
N ASN A 170 16.54 1.88 13.90
CA ASN A 170 17.57 2.84 14.32
C ASN A 170 17.05 4.30 14.37
N HIS A 171 15.74 4.49 14.13
CA HIS A 171 15.07 5.79 14.05
C HIS A 171 15.66 6.75 13.01
N GLY A 172 16.43 6.23 12.04
CA GLY A 172 17.09 7.01 11.01
C GLY A 172 18.08 6.22 10.18
N PHE A 173 18.91 6.93 9.42
CA PHE A 173 19.96 6.31 8.63
C PHE A 173 21.02 5.65 9.53
N VAL A 174 21.49 4.47 9.13
CA VAL A 174 22.52 3.73 9.84
C VAL A 174 23.59 3.24 8.86
N TYR A 175 24.84 3.25 9.32
CA TYR A 175 25.96 2.73 8.55
C TYR A 175 25.89 1.20 8.45
N ALA A 176 25.72 0.67 7.23
CA ALA A 176 25.63 -0.76 6.96
C ALA A 176 26.56 -1.16 5.80
N PRO A 177 27.88 -1.31 6.04
CA PRO A 177 28.88 -1.49 4.98
C PRO A 177 28.75 -2.80 4.21
N ARG A 178 28.04 -3.79 4.76
CA ARG A 178 27.77 -5.06 4.10
C ARG A 178 26.51 -5.03 3.21
N LEU A 179 25.79 -3.91 3.20
CA LEU A 179 24.57 -3.72 2.41
C LEU A 179 24.77 -2.57 1.44
N ALA A 180 25.33 -2.85 0.26
CA ALA A 180 25.65 -1.82 -0.73
C ALA A 180 24.44 -0.93 -1.11
N TYR A 181 23.23 -1.48 -1.04
CA TYR A 181 21.98 -0.80 -1.38
C TYR A 181 21.64 0.39 -0.46
N VAL A 182 22.19 0.47 0.76
CA VAL A 182 21.96 1.66 1.63
C VAL A 182 22.62 2.93 1.11
N SER A 183 23.54 2.79 0.14
CA SER A 183 24.24 3.91 -0.50
C SER A 183 23.61 4.30 -1.86
N MET A 184 22.57 3.58 -2.31
CA MET A 184 21.84 3.90 -3.53
C MET A 184 20.72 4.93 -3.25
N PRO A 185 20.13 5.56 -4.28
CA PRO A 185 18.97 6.43 -4.10
C PRO A 185 17.79 5.68 -3.44
N LEU A 186 17.44 6.07 -2.21
CA LEU A 186 16.50 5.37 -1.32
C LEU A 186 15.01 5.68 -1.61
N GLY A 187 14.68 6.06 -2.85
CA GLY A 187 13.36 6.60 -3.18
C GLY A 187 12.23 5.60 -2.90
N ALA A 188 12.37 4.38 -3.40
CA ALA A 188 11.38 3.33 -3.19
C ALA A 188 11.37 2.86 -1.73
N GLU A 189 12.53 2.65 -1.12
CA GLU A 189 12.69 2.16 0.26
C GLU A 189 12.01 3.11 1.25
N MET A 190 12.10 4.43 1.04
CA MET A 190 11.40 5.40 1.87
C MET A 190 9.87 5.29 1.75
N MET A 191 9.33 4.86 0.60
CA MET A 191 7.90 4.58 0.44
C MET A 191 7.49 3.32 1.22
N PHE A 192 8.31 2.26 1.20
CA PHE A 192 8.04 1.02 1.94
C PHE A 192 8.03 1.23 3.45
N THR A 193 8.77 2.23 3.95
CA THR A 193 8.83 2.58 5.38
C THR A 193 7.45 2.89 5.97
N TRP A 194 6.57 3.55 5.20
CA TRP A 194 5.23 3.89 5.66
C TRP A 194 4.40 2.65 5.95
N ALA A 195 4.42 1.66 5.06
CA ALA A 195 3.62 0.46 5.21
C ALA A 195 4.28 -0.54 6.19
N TYR A 196 5.61 -0.64 6.19
CA TYR A 196 6.37 -1.45 7.15
C TYR A 196 6.11 -1.02 8.60
N ALA A 197 5.94 0.28 8.87
CA ALA A 197 5.66 0.78 10.21
C ALA A 197 4.34 0.26 10.81
N TRP A 198 3.41 -0.27 10.02
CA TRP A 198 2.13 -0.79 10.52
C TRP A 198 2.19 -2.27 10.86
N ASP A 199 2.56 -3.12 9.90
CA ASP A 199 2.55 -4.57 10.07
C ASP A 199 3.80 -5.27 9.49
N GLY A 200 4.90 -4.53 9.37
CA GLY A 200 6.18 -5.07 8.91
C GLY A 200 6.12 -5.60 7.48
N ILE A 201 6.59 -6.83 7.28
CA ILE A 201 6.77 -7.43 5.96
C ILE A 201 5.45 -7.57 5.20
N GLY A 202 4.37 -8.01 5.86
CA GLY A 202 3.09 -8.25 5.20
C GLY A 202 2.53 -6.97 4.58
N ALA A 203 2.49 -5.90 5.37
CA ALA A 203 2.10 -4.58 4.89
C ALA A 203 3.15 -3.91 3.99
N ALA A 204 4.40 -4.31 3.95
CA ALA A 204 5.36 -3.70 3.02
C ALA A 204 5.36 -4.40 1.65
N ALA A 205 5.09 -5.71 1.61
CA ALA A 205 5.11 -6.51 0.39
C ALA A 205 4.08 -6.04 -0.66
N ALA A 206 2.93 -5.51 -0.24
CA ALA A 206 1.91 -5.04 -1.19
C ALA A 206 2.11 -3.60 -1.71
N VAL A 207 3.21 -2.91 -1.34
CA VAL A 207 3.56 -1.60 -1.93
C VAL A 207 3.89 -1.74 -3.42
N ALA A 208 4.73 -2.72 -3.80
CA ALA A 208 5.15 -2.93 -5.18
C ALA A 208 4.00 -3.19 -6.17
N PRO A 209 3.08 -4.17 -5.95
CA PRO A 209 1.99 -4.44 -6.89
C PRO A 209 1.05 -3.23 -7.06
N LEU A 210 0.89 -2.41 -6.02
CA LEU A 210 0.11 -1.18 -6.09
C LEU A 210 0.78 -0.13 -6.99
N VAL A 211 2.08 0.12 -6.80
CA VAL A 211 2.84 1.06 -7.64
C VAL A 211 2.74 0.63 -9.11
N ASN A 212 2.85 -0.66 -9.39
CA ASN A 212 2.67 -1.21 -10.73
C ASN A 212 1.26 -0.95 -11.28
N ALA A 213 0.22 -1.09 -10.47
CA ALA A 213 -1.15 -0.84 -10.92
C ALA A 213 -1.45 0.64 -11.18
N VAL A 214 -0.95 1.52 -10.31
CA VAL A 214 -0.99 2.97 -10.54
C VAL A 214 -0.30 3.31 -11.85
N LEU A 215 0.88 2.73 -12.09
CA LEU A 215 1.64 2.93 -13.31
C LEU A 215 0.87 2.45 -14.54
N VAL A 216 0.26 1.25 -14.48
CA VAL A 216 -0.56 0.70 -15.58
C VAL A 216 -1.72 1.64 -15.91
N VAL A 217 -2.45 2.13 -14.91
CA VAL A 217 -3.57 3.06 -15.16
C VAL A 217 -3.08 4.40 -15.70
N ALA A 218 -1.98 4.93 -15.16
CA ALA A 218 -1.39 6.18 -15.64
C ALA A 218 -0.96 6.06 -17.11
N VAL A 219 -0.25 4.99 -17.47
CA VAL A 219 0.19 4.72 -18.84
C VAL A 219 -1.01 4.51 -19.77
N TRP A 220 -2.01 3.72 -19.35
CA TRP A 220 -3.21 3.49 -20.15
C TRP A 220 -3.95 4.80 -20.45
N ARG A 221 -4.15 5.67 -19.45
CA ARG A 221 -4.81 6.96 -19.65
C ARG A 221 -4.01 7.93 -20.50
N LEU A 222 -2.68 7.91 -20.35
CA LEU A 222 -1.80 8.69 -21.21
C LEU A 222 -1.92 8.21 -22.67
N ALA A 223 -1.88 6.90 -22.90
CA ALA A 223 -2.04 6.31 -24.24
C ALA A 223 -3.38 6.69 -24.87
N ARG A 224 -4.50 6.49 -24.15
CA ARG A 224 -5.87 6.85 -24.60
C ARG A 224 -6.05 8.34 -24.94
N ARG A 225 -5.13 9.19 -24.51
CA ARG A 225 -5.20 10.64 -24.75
C ARG A 225 -4.39 11.08 -25.95
N TYR A 226 -3.20 10.50 -26.12
CA TYR A 226 -2.24 10.95 -27.12
C TYR A 226 -2.19 10.06 -28.37
N LEU A 227 -2.75 8.85 -28.30
CA LEU A 227 -2.71 7.86 -29.38
C LEU A 227 -4.09 7.57 -30.01
N ASP A 228 -5.19 8.02 -29.38
CA ASP A 228 -6.55 7.99 -29.93
C ASP A 228 -6.97 9.39 -30.39
#